data_AF-A0A7W0PK39-F1
#
_entry.id   AF-A0A7W0PK39-F1
#
_cell.length_a   1.000
_cell.length_b   1.000
_cell.length_c   1.000
_cell.angle_alpha   90.00
_cell.angle_beta   90.00
_cell.angle_gamma   90.00
#
_symmetry.space_group_name_H-M   'P 1'
#
loop_
_entity.id
_entity.type
_entity.pdbx_description
1 polymer ?
#
loop_
_entity_poly.entity_id
_entity_poly.type
_entity_poly.pdbx_seq_one_letter_code
_entity_poly.pdbx_strand_id
1 'polypeptide(L)'
;HAHRTCGQLLVCVSGEVSSVADDGGSRQEFRLSSPEFGLYIPPLIWSMQYRYTREAVLVVLAEHPYDPDDYIRDYEEFLELVAAR
;
A
#
# COMPACT_ATOMS: atom_id res chain seq x y z
N HIS A 1 -0.78 7.31 0.28
CA HIS A 1 -0.17 7.75 -0.98
C HIS A 1 -0.28 6.61 -1.97
N ALA A 2 -0.13 6.88 -3.25
CA ALA A 2 0.05 5.85 -4.26
C ALA A 2 1.45 5.96 -4.88
N HIS A 3 1.85 4.92 -5.59
CA HIS A 3 3.06 4.90 -6.41
C HIS A 3 2.67 4.96 -7.90
N ARG A 4 3.38 5.73 -8.72
CA ARG A 4 3.12 5.79 -10.17
C ARG A 4 3.51 4.48 -10.86
N THR A 5 4.63 3.90 -10.44
CA THR A 5 5.27 2.75 -11.09
C THR A 5 5.71 1.63 -10.15
N CYS A 6 6.02 1.92 -8.88
CA CYS A 6 6.52 0.91 -7.96
C CYS A 6 5.40 0.00 -7.42
N GLY A 7 5.49 -1.30 -7.66
CA GLY A 7 4.72 -2.32 -6.93
C GLY A 7 5.36 -2.63 -5.57
N GLN A 8 4.53 -2.98 -4.59
CA GLN A 8 4.96 -3.30 -3.23
C GLN A 8 4.33 -4.61 -2.72
N LEU A 9 5.11 -5.44 -2.03
CA LEU A 9 4.60 -6.60 -1.29
C LEU A 9 4.74 -6.35 0.22
N LEU A 10 3.61 -6.27 0.90
CA LEU A 10 3.50 -6.03 2.33
C LEU A 10 3.36 -7.36 3.07
N VAL A 11 4.25 -7.63 4.02
CA VAL A 11 4.21 -8.83 4.88
C VAL A 11 4.34 -8.41 6.34
N CYS A 12 3.35 -8.74 7.15
CA CYS A 12 3.42 -8.52 8.60
C CYS A 12 4.12 -9.71 9.25
N VAL A 13 5.37 -9.52 9.69
CA VAL A 13 6.22 -10.63 10.19
C VAL A 13 6.12 -10.83 11.71
N SER A 14 5.53 -9.87 12.41
CA SER A 14 5.23 -9.92 13.84
C SER A 14 4.04 -9.01 14.11
N GLY A 15 3.18 -9.37 15.07
CA GLY A 15 2.00 -8.59 15.43
C GLY A 15 0.97 -8.48 14.31
N GLU A 16 0.24 -7.37 14.28
CA GLU A 16 -0.81 -7.14 13.29
C GLU A 16 -0.84 -5.69 12.79
N VAL A 17 -1.27 -5.52 11.53
CA VAL A 17 -1.49 -4.22 10.90
C VAL A 17 -2.69 -4.31 9.95
N SER A 18 -3.49 -3.24 9.90
CA SER A 18 -4.50 -3.07 8.86
C SER A 18 -3.92 -2.29 7.68
N SER A 19 -4.16 -2.74 6.45
CA SER A 19 -3.82 -2.02 5.23
C SER A 19 -5.09 -1.73 4.45
N VAL A 20 -5.32 -0.45 4.15
CA VAL A 20 -6.33 -0.02 3.19
C VAL A 20 -5.68 0.03 1.80
N ALA A 21 -6.39 -0.47 0.80
CA ALA A 21 -6.07 -0.33 -0.60
C ALA A 21 -7.28 0.28 -1.34
N ASP A 22 -7.02 1.29 -2.15
CA ASP A 22 -8.03 2.06 -2.86
C ASP A 22 -7.58 2.23 -4.31
N ASP A 23 -8.42 1.78 -5.25
CA ASP A 23 -8.18 1.86 -6.70
C ASP A 23 -8.82 3.10 -7.35
N GLY A 24 -9.43 3.97 -6.53
CA GLY A 24 -10.18 5.17 -6.95
C GLY A 24 -11.68 4.95 -7.15
N GLY A 25 -12.14 3.71 -7.33
CA GLY A 25 -13.55 3.35 -7.41
C GLY A 25 -14.04 2.49 -6.25
N SER A 26 -13.15 1.69 -5.67
CA SER A 26 -13.40 0.79 -4.56
C SER A 26 -12.28 0.89 -3.52
N ARG A 27 -12.69 0.82 -2.25
CA ARG A 27 -11.78 0.80 -1.11
C ARG A 27 -12.00 -0.48 -0.33
N GLN A 28 -10.91 -1.18 -0.05
CA GLN A 28 -10.91 -2.42 0.73
C GLN A 28 -9.89 -2.34 1.87
N GLU A 29 -10.22 -2.97 2.99
CA GLU A 29 -9.33 -3.11 4.13
C GLU A 29 -8.92 -4.56 4.31
N PHE A 30 -7.62 -4.78 4.50
CA PHE A 30 -7.01 -6.08 4.71
C PHE A 30 -6.29 -6.10 6.06
N ARG A 31 -6.54 -7.13 6.86
CA ARG A 31 -5.78 -7.37 8.11
C ARG A 31 -4.62 -8.31 7.82
N LEU A 32 -3.40 -7.86 8.13
CA LEU A 32 -2.18 -8.65 8.02
C LEU A 32 -1.73 -9.05 9.43
N SER A 33 -1.90 -10.32 9.77
CA SER A 33 -1.64 -10.87 11.11
C SER A 33 -0.86 -12.19 11.08
N SER A 34 -0.30 -12.55 9.93
CA SER A 34 0.50 -13.77 9.77
C SER A 34 1.59 -13.54 8.71
N PRO A 35 2.83 -14.01 8.94
CA PRO A 35 3.92 -13.93 7.97
C PRO A 35 3.74 -14.83 6.74
N GLU A 36 2.79 -15.76 6.77
CA GLU A 36 2.52 -16.69 5.66
C GLU A 36 1.80 -16.01 4.49
N PHE A 37 1.21 -14.84 4.72
CA PHE A 37 0.45 -14.10 3.72
C PHE A 37 1.08 -12.73 3.46
N GLY A 38 1.18 -12.37 2.18
CA GLY A 38 1.55 -11.04 1.73
C GLY A 38 0.40 -10.36 1.02
N LEU A 39 0.31 -9.04 1.17
CA LEU A 39 -0.58 -8.19 0.38
C LEU A 39 0.24 -7.51 -0.70
N TYR A 40 -0.03 -7.85 -1.96
CA TYR A 40 0.57 -7.14 -3.09
C TYR A 40 -0.25 -5.89 -3.41
N ILE A 41 0.43 -4.75 -3.42
CA ILE A 41 -0.07 -3.43 -3.80
C ILE A 41 0.57 -3.08 -5.15
N PRO A 42 -0.15 -3.26 -6.28
CA PRO A 42 0.37 -2.86 -7.58
C PRO A 42 0.47 -1.32 -7.68
N PRO A 43 1.17 -0.80 -8.72
CA PRO A 43 1.22 0.63 -8.99
C PRO A 43 -0.18 1.20 -9.18
N LEU A 44 -0.33 2.47 -8.83
CA LEU A 44 -1.59 3.23 -8.88
C LEU A 44 -2.70 2.65 -8.00
N ILE A 45 -2.32 2.11 -6.84
CA ILE A 45 -3.22 1.85 -5.72
C ILE A 45 -2.85 2.80 -4.58
N TRP A 46 -3.82 3.56 -4.10
CA TRP A 46 -3.64 4.36 -2.90
C TRP A 46 -3.67 3.47 -1.67
N SER A 47 -2.55 3.41 -0.97
CA SER A 47 -2.40 2.56 0.22
C SER A 47 -2.14 3.36 1.49
N MET A 48 -2.66 2.83 2.60
CA MET A 48 -2.49 3.35 3.95
C MET A 48 -2.43 2.18 4.93
N GLN A 49 -1.35 2.08 5.70
CA GLN A 49 -1.19 1.07 6.75
C GLN A 49 -1.38 1.73 8.12
N TYR A 50 -2.24 1.15 8.95
CA TYR A 50 -2.67 1.73 10.21
C TYR A 50 -3.08 0.65 11.23
N ARG A 51 -3.45 1.06 12.46
CA ARG A 51 -3.81 0.14 13.58
C ARG A 51 -2.75 -0.92 13.88
N TYR A 52 -1.48 -0.53 13.87
CA TYR A 52 -0.38 -1.39 14.31
C TYR A 52 -0.59 -1.83 15.76
N THR A 53 -0.44 -3.12 16.04
CA THR A 53 -0.25 -3.60 17.40
C THR A 53 1.13 -3.20 17.92
N ARG A 54 1.35 -3.33 19.23
CA ARG A 54 2.59 -2.85 19.88
C ARG A 54 3.84 -3.58 19.35
N GLU A 55 3.69 -4.84 19.02
CA GLU A 55 4.71 -5.75 18.53
C GLU A 55 4.76 -5.86 17.00
N ALA A 56 3.98 -5.02 16.30
CA ALA A 56 3.84 -5.10 14.86
C ALA A 56 5.12 -4.72 14.13
N VAL A 57 5.53 -5.58 13.18
CA VAL A 57 6.65 -5.33 12.26
C VAL A 57 6.17 -5.61 10.84
N LEU A 58 6.07 -4.57 10.03
CA LEU A 58 5.73 -4.67 8.62
C LEU A 58 7.01 -4.63 7.78
N VAL A 59 7.23 -5.68 6.99
CA VAL A 59 8.26 -5.74 5.96
C VAL A 59 7.62 -5.40 4.63
N VAL A 60 8.26 -4.52 3.87
CA VAL A 60 7.81 -4.12 2.53
C VAL A 60 8.93 -4.41 1.53
N LEU A 61 8.64 -5.26 0.55
CA LEU A 61 9.48 -5.45 -0.62
C LEU A 61 8.98 -4.52 -1.72
N ALA A 62 9.88 -3.75 -2.32
CA ALA A 62 9.57 -2.80 -3.38
C ALA A 62 10.28 -3.21 -4.68
N GLU A 63 9.61 -3.08 -5.81
CA GLU A 63 10.17 -3.41 -7.13
C GLU A 63 11.29 -2.46 -7.58
N HIS A 64 11.31 -1.24 -7.02
CA HIS A 64 12.24 -0.20 -7.42
C HIS A 64 13.02 0.36 -6.21
N PRO A 65 14.24 0.90 -6.45
CA PRO A 65 14.89 1.78 -5.48
C PRO A 65 14.01 2.97 -5.11
N TYR A 66 14.31 3.60 -3.98
CA TYR A 66 13.61 4.81 -3.56
C TYR A 66 13.72 5.92 -4.61
N ASP A 67 12.58 6.44 -5.04
CA ASP A 67 12.45 7.60 -5.90
C ASP A 67 11.35 8.52 -5.34
N PRO A 68 11.66 9.76 -4.92
CA PRO A 68 10.65 10.69 -4.41
C PRO A 68 9.60 11.11 -5.45
N ASP A 69 9.92 11.05 -6.75
CA ASP A 69 9.05 11.50 -7.84
C ASP A 69 7.98 10.45 -8.22
N ASP A 70 8.18 9.20 -7.80
CA ASP A 70 7.22 8.10 -7.97
C ASP A 70 6.00 8.22 -7.02
N TYR A 71 6.07 9.09 -6.01
CA TYR A 71 5.00 9.26 -5.03
C TYR A 71 3.88 10.17 -5.55
N ILE A 72 2.64 9.69 -5.43
CA ILE A 72 1.42 10.50 -5.54
C ILE A 72 0.89 10.74 -4.13
N ARG A 73 1.06 11.97 -3.63
CA ARG A 73 0.72 12.35 -2.25
C ARG A 73 -0.58 13.12 -2.12
N ASP A 74 -1.07 13.69 -3.22
CA ASP A 74 -2.38 14.32 -3.28
C ASP A 74 -3.43 13.29 -3.72
N TYR A 75 -4.56 13.24 -3.01
CA TYR A 75 -5.59 12.24 -3.29
C TYR A 75 -6.44 12.61 -4.50
N GLU A 76 -6.66 13.90 -4.77
CA GLU A 76 -7.38 14.35 -5.96
C GLU A 76 -6.55 14.05 -7.21
N GLU A 77 -5.24 14.32 -7.19
CA GLU A 77 -4.31 13.93 -8.25
C GLU A 77 -4.34 12.41 -8.51
N PHE A 78 -4.36 11.60 -7.45
CA PHE A 78 -4.50 10.15 -7.57
C PHE A 78 -5.80 9.77 -8.31
N LEU A 79 -6.94 10.34 -7.90
CA LEU A 79 -8.24 10.06 -8.52
C LEU A 79 -8.27 10.46 -10.00
N GLU A 80 -7.70 11.61 -10.36
CA GLU A 80 -7.58 12.05 -11.75
C GLU A 80 -6.75 11.07 -12.60
N LEU A 81 -5.62 10.58 -12.07
CA LEU A 81 -4.73 9.65 -12.76
C LEU A 81 -5.37 8.28 -13.01
N VAL A 82 -6.13 7.75 -12.04
CA VAL A 82 -6.77 6.43 -12.19
C VAL A 82 -8.05 6.48 -13.01
N ALA A 83 -8.78 7.61 -12.99
CA ALA A 83 -9.97 7.80 -13.83
C ALA A 83 -9.63 7.95 -15.32
N ALA A 84 -8.39 8.33 -15.65
CA ALA A 84 -7.90 8.46 -17.02
C ALA A 84 -7.46 7.12 -17.66
N ARG A 85 -7.54 6.00 -16.92
CA ARG A 85 -7.25 4.64 -17.39
C ARG A 85 -8.53 3.90 -17.80
#